data_AF-A0A0S4RM44-F1
#
_entry.id   AF-A0A0S4RM44-F1
#
_cell.length_a   1.000
_cell.length_b   1.000
_cell.length_c   1.000
_cell.angle_alpha   90.00
_cell.angle_beta   90.00
_cell.angle_gamma   90.00
#
_symmetry.space_group_name_H-M   'P 1'
#
loop_
_entity.id
_entity.type
_entity.pdbx_description
1 polymer ?
#
loop_
_entity_poly.entity_id
_entity_poly.type
_entity_poly.pdbx_seq_one_letter_code
_entity_poly.pdbx_strand_id
1 'polypeptide(L)'
;MSKVLVRNTLGEKTFGFNLPCDYDTAATFCANNLDGLYEIYEAKNTIDKGEADGVKVTVTGKNAQGNKHTFSFIAKSTFNEDEIKTALKNKTFNNVKFEEVYIIGLKF
;
A
#
# COMPACT_ATOMS: atom_id res chain seq x y z
N MET A 1 -10.09 -10.48 11.52
CA MET A 1 -10.75 -10.80 10.24
C MET A 1 -9.70 -10.67 9.16
N SER A 2 -9.25 -11.78 8.56
CA SER A 2 -8.27 -11.69 7.46
C SER A 2 -8.93 -10.99 6.28
N LYS A 3 -8.20 -10.08 5.65
CA LYS A 3 -8.62 -9.41 4.42
C LYS A 3 -7.57 -9.75 3.38
N VAL A 4 -7.96 -10.47 2.34
CA VAL A 4 -7.08 -10.76 1.22
C VAL A 4 -7.35 -9.78 0.09
N LEU A 5 -6.29 -9.39 -0.61
CA LEU A 5 -6.38 -8.65 -1.86
C LEU A 5 -6.25 -9.66 -3.00
N VAL A 6 -7.25 -9.70 -3.89
CA VAL A 6 -7.21 -10.50 -5.11
C VAL A 6 -6.90 -9.58 -6.28
N ARG A 7 -5.92 -9.95 -7.10
CA ARG A 7 -5.71 -9.37 -8.43
C ARG A 7 -6.10 -10.40 -9.47
N ASN A 8 -7.15 -10.12 -10.25
CA ASN A 8 -7.59 -10.97 -11.35
C ASN A 8 -7.24 -10.33 -12.69
N THR A 9 -6.55 -11.06 -13.56
CA THR A 9 -6.12 -10.62 -14.88
C THR A 9 -6.89 -11.38 -15.96
N LEU A 10 -7.65 -10.62 -16.75
CA LEU A 10 -8.45 -11.08 -17.88
C LEU A 10 -7.91 -10.42 -19.16
N GLY A 11 -7.21 -11.19 -20.00
CA GLY A 11 -6.50 -10.65 -21.15
C GLY A 11 -5.45 -9.62 -20.72
N GLU A 12 -5.59 -8.37 -21.19
CA GLU A 12 -4.69 -7.25 -20.85
C GLU A 12 -5.17 -6.40 -19.65
N LYS A 13 -6.30 -6.77 -19.01
CA LYS A 13 -6.89 -5.98 -17.91
C LYS A 13 -6.72 -6.69 -16.58
N THR A 14 -6.19 -5.98 -15.58
CA THR A 14 -6.10 -6.46 -14.20
C THR A 14 -7.08 -5.71 -13.30
N PHE A 15 -7.92 -6.45 -12.59
CA PHE A 15 -8.88 -5.97 -11.62
C PHE A 15 -8.44 -6.35 -10.20
N GLY A 16 -8.39 -5.37 -9.30
CA GLY A 16 -8.07 -5.58 -7.89
C GLY A 16 -9.29 -5.42 -7.00
N PHE A 17 -9.57 -6.40 -6.13
CA PHE A 17 -10.64 -6.31 -5.14
C PHE A 17 -10.27 -7.00 -3.82
N ASN A 18 -10.88 -6.55 -2.73
CA ASN A 18 -10.64 -7.11 -1.39
C ASN A 18 -11.75 -8.10 -1.02
N LEU A 19 -11.38 -9.23 -0.45
CA LEU A 19 -12.32 -10.19 0.14
C LEU A 19 -12.11 -10.26 1.67
N PRO A 20 -13.15 -10.10 2.48
CA PRO A 20 -13.07 -10.17 3.94
C PRO A 20 -13.11 -11.62 4.45
N CYS A 21 -12.24 -12.48 3.93
CA CYS A 21 -12.11 -13.89 4.32
C CYS A 21 -10.63 -14.31 4.40
N ASP A 22 -10.39 -15.50 4.94
CA ASP A 22 -9.09 -16.17 4.90
C ASP A 22 -8.68 -16.61 3.48
N TYR A 23 -7.40 -16.94 3.33
CA TYR A 23 -6.81 -17.38 2.08
C TYR A 23 -7.53 -18.59 1.45
N ASP A 24 -7.86 -19.63 2.23
CA ASP A 24 -8.43 -20.86 1.70
C ASP A 24 -9.84 -20.64 1.12
N THR A 25 -10.65 -19.85 1.82
CA THR A 25 -11.97 -19.43 1.36
C THR A 25 -11.88 -18.58 0.11
N ALA A 26 -10.94 -17.63 0.07
CA ALA A 26 -10.70 -16.80 -1.10
C ALA A 26 -10.20 -17.61 -2.31
N ALA A 27 -9.30 -18.57 -2.09
CA ALA A 27 -8.77 -19.45 -3.13
C ALA A 27 -9.89 -20.29 -3.75
N THR A 28 -10.78 -20.84 -2.93
CA THR A 28 -11.96 -21.58 -3.39
C THR A 28 -12.90 -20.70 -4.21
N PHE A 29 -13.17 -19.48 -3.73
CA PHE A 29 -13.97 -18.51 -4.49
C PHE A 29 -13.33 -18.17 -5.84
N CYS A 30 -12.03 -17.86 -5.86
CA CYS A 30 -11.31 -17.51 -7.08
C CYS A 30 -11.32 -18.66 -8.09
N ALA A 31 -11.01 -19.88 -7.64
CA ALA A 31 -10.99 -21.06 -8.49
C ALA A 31 -12.35 -21.39 -9.11
N ASN A 32 -13.44 -21.14 -8.39
CA ASN A 32 -14.80 -21.48 -8.84
C ASN A 32 -15.49 -20.38 -9.65
N ASN A 33 -15.08 -19.11 -9.51
CA ASN A 33 -15.85 -17.97 -10.02
C ASN A 33 -15.05 -16.99 -10.89
N LEU A 34 -13.72 -17.07 -10.91
CA LEU A 34 -12.88 -16.17 -11.70
C LEU A 34 -12.28 -16.91 -12.89
N ASP A 35 -12.51 -16.35 -14.07
CA ASP A 35 -11.75 -16.69 -15.25
C ASP A 35 -10.41 -15.92 -15.27
N GLY A 36 -9.41 -16.48 -15.92
CA GLY A 36 -8.10 -15.85 -16.13
C GLY A 36 -7.05 -16.21 -15.08
N LEU A 37 -6.07 -15.31 -14.91
CA LEU A 37 -4.97 -15.48 -13.96
C LEU A 37 -5.25 -14.64 -12.71
N TYR A 38 -5.25 -15.27 -11.53
CA TYR A 38 -5.42 -14.55 -10.27
C TYR A 38 -4.26 -14.75 -9.30
N GLU A 39 -3.99 -13.71 -8.53
CA GLU A 39 -3.03 -13.70 -7.43
C GLU A 39 -3.75 -13.28 -6.14
N ILE A 40 -3.55 -14.04 -5.07
CA ILE A 40 -4.14 -13.76 -3.76
C ILE A 40 -3.04 -13.31 -2.82
N TYR A 41 -3.20 -12.11 -2.27
CA TYR A 41 -2.25 -11.49 -1.35
C TYR A 41 -2.88 -11.45 0.04
N GLU A 42 -2.32 -12.23 0.97
CA GLU A 42 -2.67 -12.18 2.39
C GLU A 42 -1.58 -11.47 3.19
N ALA A 43 -1.97 -10.62 4.14
CA ALA A 43 -1.04 -9.95 5.03
C ALA A 43 -0.45 -10.96 6.03
N LYS A 44 0.84 -11.28 5.91
CA LYS A 44 1.54 -12.21 6.82
C LYS A 44 1.57 -11.77 8.28
N ASN A 45 1.61 -10.46 8.54
CA ASN A 45 1.68 -9.88 9.88
C ASN A 45 0.70 -8.71 9.98
N THR A 46 -0.57 -9.01 10.25
CA THR A 46 -1.57 -7.96 10.50
C THR A 46 -1.35 -7.35 11.88
N ILE A 47 -1.03 -6.06 11.92
CA ILE A 47 -1.01 -5.27 13.15
C ILE A 47 -2.23 -4.35 13.10
N ASP A 48 -3.23 -4.65 13.93
CA ASP A 48 -4.32 -3.71 14.17
C ASP A 48 -3.85 -2.65 15.18
N LYS A 49 -3.91 -1.38 14.78
CA LYS A 49 -3.55 -0.23 15.62
C LYS A 49 -4.76 0.56 16.10
N GLY A 50 -5.99 0.11 15.80
CA GLY A 50 -7.23 0.65 16.37
C GLY A 50 -7.54 2.12 16.05
N GLU A 51 -6.97 2.71 15.00
CA GLU A 51 -7.24 4.12 14.64
C GLU A 51 -8.51 4.25 13.78
N ALA A 52 -9.46 5.07 14.25
CA ALA A 52 -10.72 5.37 13.56
C ALA A 52 -10.56 6.39 12.43
N ASP A 53 -9.49 7.19 12.45
CA ASP A 53 -9.20 8.25 11.48
C ASP A 53 -7.73 8.26 11.11
N GLY A 54 -7.43 8.71 9.89
CA GLY A 54 -6.07 8.88 9.40
C GLY A 54 -6.00 9.97 8.34
N VAL A 55 -4.81 10.57 8.20
CA VAL A 55 -4.58 11.71 7.31
C VAL A 55 -4.01 11.19 6.00
N LYS A 56 -4.58 11.62 4.86
CA LYS A 56 -4.03 11.24 3.55
C LYS A 56 -2.77 12.07 3.28
N VAL A 57 -1.66 11.37 3.07
CA VAL A 57 -0.35 11.96 2.81
C VAL A 57 0.17 11.53 1.45
N THR A 58 0.62 12.50 0.65
CA THR A 58 1.33 12.27 -0.60
C THR A 58 2.77 12.72 -0.45
N VAL A 59 3.71 11.81 -0.70
CA VAL A 59 5.15 12.03 -0.50
C VAL A 59 5.92 11.76 -1.79
N THR A 60 6.98 12.51 -2.01
CA THR A 60 7.97 12.27 -3.07
C THR A 60 9.35 12.16 -2.45
N GLY A 61 9.98 11.00 -2.61
CA GLY A 61 11.38 10.81 -2.26
C GLY A 61 12.28 10.99 -3.47
N LYS A 62 13.50 11.50 -3.23
CA LYS A 62 14.56 11.64 -4.23
C LYS A 62 15.87 11.02 -3.72
N ASN A 63 16.60 10.34 -4.59
CA ASN A 63 17.93 9.79 -4.31
C ASN A 63 19.07 10.73 -4.76
N ALA A 64 20.31 10.40 -4.36
CA ALA A 64 21.53 11.11 -4.78
C ALA A 64 21.65 11.28 -6.31
N GLN A 65 21.15 10.31 -7.07
CA GLN A 65 21.20 10.27 -8.53
C GLN A 65 20.10 11.12 -9.19
N GLY A 66 19.21 11.73 -8.41
CA GLY A 66 18.11 12.57 -8.91
C GLY A 66 16.83 11.82 -9.27
N ASN A 67 16.80 10.48 -9.12
CA ASN A 67 15.60 9.67 -9.34
C ASN A 67 14.56 9.98 -8.26
N LYS A 68 13.31 10.17 -8.69
CA LYS A 68 12.19 10.50 -7.81
C LYS A 68 11.15 9.38 -7.80
N HIS A 69 10.53 9.15 -6.65
CA HIS A 69 9.38 8.27 -6.53
C HIS A 69 8.32 8.90 -5.64
N THR A 70 7.07 8.92 -6.14
CA THR A 70 5.93 9.52 -5.46
C THR A 70 4.90 8.46 -5.14
N PHE A 71 4.40 8.45 -3.91
CA PHE A 71 3.27 7.60 -3.52
C PHE A 71 2.41 8.30 -2.46
N SER A 72 1.19 7.78 -2.26
CA SER A 72 0.26 8.27 -1.25
C SER A 72 -0.14 7.16 -0.30
N PHE A 73 -0.32 7.49 0.97
CA PHE A 73 -0.76 6.57 2.02
C PHE A 73 -1.58 7.30 3.08
N ILE A 74 -2.24 6.55 3.96
CA ILE A 74 -2.93 7.09 5.13
C ILE A 74 -1.97 7.00 6.32
N ALA A 75 -1.58 8.14 6.87
CA ALA A 75 -0.74 8.25 8.07
C ALA A 75 -1.60 8.34 9.33
N LYS A 76 -0.98 8.09 10.49
CA LYS A 76 -1.59 8.35 11.79
C LYS A 76 -1.97 9.82 11.87
N SER A 77 -3.17 10.12 12.37
CA SER A 77 -3.65 11.51 12.51
C SER A 77 -2.80 12.36 13.47
N THR A 78 -2.06 11.70 14.36
CA THR A 78 -1.14 12.34 15.31
C THR A 78 0.21 12.72 14.71
N PHE A 79 0.57 12.21 13.53
CA PHE A 79 1.88 12.46 12.94
C PHE A 79 1.92 13.80 12.20
N ASN A 80 2.95 14.59 12.50
CA ASN A 80 3.23 15.82 11.78
C ASN A 80 4.13 15.58 10.55
N GLU A 81 4.29 16.62 9.73
CA GLU A 81 5.06 16.56 8.48
C GLU A 81 6.52 16.11 8.69
N ASP A 82 7.17 16.60 9.76
CA ASP A 82 8.57 16.32 10.06
C ASP A 82 8.80 14.89 10.56
N GLU A 83 7.87 14.36 11.35
CA GLU A 83 7.85 12.96 11.78
C GLU A 83 7.72 12.02 10.58
N ILE A 84 6.85 12.35 9.62
CA ILE A 84 6.67 11.57 8.40
C ILE A 84 7.94 11.63 7.55
N LYS A 85 8.54 12.82 7.34
CA LYS A 85 9.81 12.96 6.62
C LYS A 85 10.92 12.15 7.25
N THR A 86 11.06 12.25 8.58
CA THR A 86 12.09 11.52 9.34
C THR A 86 11.90 10.02 9.23
N ALA A 87 10.65 9.54 9.32
CA ALA A 87 10.33 8.14 9.19
C ALA A 87 10.60 7.57 7.78
N LEU A 88 10.60 8.40 6.74
CA LEU A 88 10.84 8.01 5.35
C LEU A 88 12.28 8.23 4.89
N LYS A 89 13.04 9.09 5.56
CA LYS A 89 14.42 9.41 5.21
C LYS A 89 15.32 8.17 5.26
N ASN A 90 16.21 8.07 4.28
CA ASN A 90 17.14 6.97 4.05
C ASN A 90 16.51 5.59 3.81
N LYS A 91 15.18 5.50 3.66
CA LYS A 91 14.51 4.25 3.28
C LYS A 91 14.47 4.08 1.78
N THR A 92 14.46 2.84 1.33
CA THR A 92 14.39 2.49 -0.09
C THR A 92 12.97 2.05 -0.44
N PHE A 93 12.35 2.79 -1.35
CA PHE A 93 11.05 2.45 -1.92
C PHE A 93 11.18 2.40 -3.44
N ASN A 94 10.69 1.33 -4.07
CA ASN A 94 10.78 1.14 -5.52
C ASN A 94 12.20 1.39 -6.09
N ASN A 95 13.22 0.82 -5.45
CA ASN A 95 14.65 1.00 -5.77
C ASN A 95 15.18 2.45 -5.68
N VAL A 96 14.43 3.38 -5.10
CA VAL A 96 14.87 4.76 -4.83
C VAL A 96 15.12 4.92 -3.34
N LYS A 97 16.37 5.21 -2.95
CA LYS A 97 16.72 5.59 -1.58
C LYS A 97 16.33 7.05 -1.34
N PHE A 98 15.45 7.30 -0.38
CA PHE A 98 14.90 8.62 -0.10
C PHE A 98 15.88 9.44 0.73
N GLU A 99 16.83 10.10 0.08
CA GLU A 99 17.77 11.01 0.76
C GLU A 99 17.12 12.36 1.06
N GLU A 100 16.32 12.84 0.11
CA GLU A 100 15.44 13.99 0.27
C GLU A 100 13.97 13.51 0.22
N VAL A 101 13.14 14.00 1.15
CA VAL A 101 11.71 13.67 1.22
C VAL A 101 10.90 14.97 1.18
N TYR A 102 9.98 15.04 0.24
CA TYR A 102 9.03 16.14 0.07
C TYR A 102 7.62 15.65 0.36
N ILE A 103 6.86 16.41 1.14
CA ILE A 103 5.43 16.16 1.36
C ILE A 103 4.66 17.16 0.50
N ILE A 104 3.85 16.64 -0.43
CA ILE A 104 3.19 17.44 -1.48
C ILE A 104 1.68 17.56 -1.20
N GLY A 105 1.14 16.67 -0.39
CA GLY A 105 -0.24 16.76 0.06
C GLY A 105 -0.38 16.20 1.46
N LEU A 106 -0.88 17.03 2.37
CA LEU A 106 -1.34 16.62 3.70
C LEU A 106 -2.79 17.11 3.80
N LYS A 107 -3.75 16.18 3.80
CA LYS A 107 -5.19 16.51 3.90
C LYS A 107 -5.76 15.91 5.18
N PHE A 108 -6.09 16.79 6.11
CA PHE A 108 -6.87 16.51 7.32
C PHE A 108 -8.35 16.39 6.99
#